data_AF-W0RJ85-F1
#
_entry.id   AF-W0RJ85-F1
#
_cell.length_a   1.000
_cell.length_b   1.000
_cell.length_c   1.000
_cell.angle_alpha   90.00
_cell.angle_beta   90.00
_cell.angle_gamma   90.00
#
_symmetry.space_group_name_H-M   'P 1'
#
loop_
_entity.id
_entity.type
_entity.pdbx_description
1 polymer ?
#
loop_
_entity_poly.entity_id
_entity_poly.type
_entity_poly.pdbx_seq_one_letter_code
_entity_poly.pdbx_strand_id
1 'polypeptide(L)'
;MPTDFVAGAEDALLRLSAATLIGAAVGLNRELRGKPAGMRTHALVSLGAALVILSTTLLANGGGGVDPNAVSRSIQGIVAGVGFLGGGVILKTSDRSSVRNLMTAASIWVVACLGIVCGAGQWSLAAAALALTLLVLVFGGPTEGAIRHMVLRQQRAGGSGGVGGTDASAERRRMERRRTGEHRTIDPEEDA
;
A
#
# COMPACT_ATOMS: atom_id res chain seq x y z
N MET A 1 -18.15 -43.25 8.14
CA MET A 1 -16.93 -43.23 8.98
C MET A 1 -15.63 -43.08 8.18
N PRO A 2 -15.42 -43.63 6.96
CA PRO A 2 -14.29 -43.23 6.11
C PRO A 2 -14.62 -42.09 5.12
N THR A 3 -15.86 -42.01 4.65
CA THR A 3 -16.33 -40.96 3.70
C THR A 3 -16.32 -39.56 4.29
N ASP A 4 -16.51 -39.45 5.60
CA ASP A 4 -16.70 -38.19 6.31
C ASP A 4 -15.35 -37.46 6.48
N PHE A 5 -14.27 -38.21 6.59
CA PHE A 5 -12.90 -37.70 6.59
C PHE A 5 -12.45 -37.23 5.19
N VAL A 6 -12.79 -37.99 4.15
CA VAL A 6 -12.49 -37.62 2.76
C VAL A 6 -13.27 -36.36 2.34
N ALA A 7 -14.56 -36.28 2.70
CA ALA A 7 -15.37 -35.09 2.47
C ALA A 7 -14.80 -33.84 3.17
N GLY A 8 -14.26 -34.00 4.38
CA GLY A 8 -13.56 -32.92 5.10
C GLY A 8 -12.25 -32.50 4.42
N ALA A 9 -11.51 -33.45 3.85
CA ALA A 9 -10.26 -33.17 3.14
C ALA A 9 -10.51 -32.44 1.80
N GLU A 10 -11.58 -32.79 1.08
CA GLU A 10 -11.96 -32.11 -0.16
C GLU A 10 -12.33 -30.65 0.08
N ASP A 11 -13.16 -30.35 1.07
CA ASP A 11 -13.53 -28.98 1.44
C ASP A 11 -12.30 -28.18 1.92
N ALA A 12 -11.42 -28.80 2.70
CA ALA A 12 -10.15 -28.20 3.10
C ALA A 12 -9.29 -27.81 1.88
N LEU A 13 -9.10 -28.74 0.94
CA LEU A 13 -8.33 -28.49 -0.28
C LEU A 13 -8.96 -27.39 -1.14
N LEU A 14 -10.29 -27.35 -1.25
CA LEU A 14 -11.02 -26.30 -1.97
C LEU A 14 -10.79 -24.91 -1.34
N ARG A 15 -10.91 -24.79 -0.01
CA ARG A 15 -10.70 -23.52 0.70
C ARG A 15 -9.26 -23.02 0.59
N LEU A 16 -8.29 -23.92 0.77
CA LEU A 16 -6.86 -23.57 0.68
C LEU A 16 -6.45 -23.23 -0.75
N SER A 17 -6.91 -23.98 -1.74
CA SER A 17 -6.65 -23.70 -3.17
C SER A 17 -7.28 -22.38 -3.60
N ALA A 18 -8.54 -22.13 -3.22
CA ALA A 18 -9.21 -20.86 -3.49
C ALA A 18 -8.46 -19.67 -2.86
N ALA A 19 -8.09 -19.75 -1.58
CA ALA A 19 -7.29 -18.71 -0.92
C ALA A 19 -5.97 -18.45 -1.68
N THR A 20 -5.27 -19.52 -2.06
CA THR A 20 -4.01 -19.43 -2.80
C THR A 20 -4.20 -18.73 -4.15
N LEU A 21 -5.21 -19.11 -4.92
CA LEU A 21 -5.50 -18.54 -6.25
C LEU A 21 -5.92 -17.07 -6.15
N ILE A 22 -6.75 -16.73 -5.17
CA ILE A 22 -7.20 -15.36 -4.92
C ILE A 22 -6.00 -14.47 -4.53
N GLY A 23 -5.15 -14.94 -3.61
CA GLY A 23 -3.92 -14.23 -3.26
C GLY A 23 -2.97 -14.08 -4.45
N ALA A 24 -2.80 -15.14 -5.25
CA ALA A 24 -2.00 -15.11 -6.46
C ALA A 24 -2.54 -14.12 -7.49
N ALA A 25 -3.86 -14.04 -7.70
CA ALA A 25 -4.48 -13.10 -8.63
C ALA A 25 -4.22 -11.63 -8.26
N VAL A 26 -4.35 -11.30 -6.97
CA VAL A 26 -4.01 -9.95 -6.47
C VAL A 26 -2.51 -9.67 -6.63
N GLY A 27 -1.67 -10.64 -6.29
CA GLY A 27 -0.21 -10.54 -6.41
C GLY A 27 0.27 -10.44 -7.86
N LEU A 28 -0.41 -11.09 -8.82
CA LEU A 28 -0.09 -11.02 -10.24
C LEU A 28 -0.29 -9.59 -10.77
N ASN A 29 -1.39 -8.92 -10.42
CA ASN A 29 -1.57 -7.51 -10.77
C ASN A 29 -0.52 -6.58 -10.15
N ARG A 30 0.05 -6.96 -8.98
CA ARG A 30 1.16 -6.20 -8.37
C ARG A 30 2.48 -6.44 -9.11
N GLU A 31 2.78 -7.70 -9.43
CA GLU A 31 3.99 -8.11 -10.12
C GLU A 31 4.06 -7.53 -11.54
N LEU A 32 2.97 -7.60 -12.30
CA LEU A 32 2.87 -6.99 -13.64
C LEU A 32 3.07 -5.47 -13.65
N ARG A 33 2.84 -4.80 -12.51
CA ARG A 33 3.02 -3.34 -12.36
C ARG A 33 4.36 -2.98 -11.69
N GLY A 34 5.27 -3.95 -11.55
CA GLY A 34 6.59 -3.76 -10.95
C GLY A 34 6.54 -3.30 -9.49
N LYS A 35 5.46 -3.63 -8.75
CA LYS A 35 5.31 -3.22 -7.34
C LYS A 35 6.04 -4.21 -6.42
N PRO A 36 6.55 -3.75 -5.25
CA PRO A 36 7.12 -4.65 -4.25
C PRO A 36 6.08 -5.64 -3.73
N ALA A 37 6.54 -6.84 -3.38
CA ALA A 37 5.74 -8.05 -3.10
C ALA A 37 4.90 -8.53 -4.30
N GLY A 38 5.32 -9.65 -4.91
CA GLY A 38 4.68 -10.22 -6.10
C GLY A 38 3.67 -11.32 -5.80
N MET A 39 3.43 -12.19 -6.79
CA MET A 39 2.48 -13.29 -6.73
C MET A 39 2.75 -14.25 -5.57
N ARG A 40 4.01 -14.68 -5.38
CA ARG A 40 4.39 -15.63 -4.32
C ARG A 40 4.07 -15.11 -2.92
N THR A 41 4.37 -13.85 -2.65
CA THR A 41 4.14 -13.25 -1.33
C THR A 41 2.65 -13.21 -1.00
N HIS A 42 1.82 -12.72 -1.94
CA HIS A 42 0.38 -12.61 -1.71
C HIS A 42 -0.27 -14.00 -1.60
N ALA A 43 0.13 -14.96 -2.43
CA ALA A 43 -0.36 -16.34 -2.35
C ALA A 43 -0.08 -16.98 -0.97
N LEU A 44 1.15 -16.87 -0.45
CA LEU A 44 1.53 -17.43 0.85
C LEU A 44 0.82 -16.75 2.02
N VAL A 45 0.64 -15.43 1.98
CA VAL A 45 -0.09 -14.69 3.03
C VAL A 45 -1.55 -15.13 3.08
N SER A 46 -2.21 -15.25 1.92
CA SER A 46 -3.61 -15.71 1.86
C SER A 46 -3.75 -17.16 2.31
N LEU A 47 -2.87 -18.03 1.84
CA LEU A 47 -2.85 -19.45 2.22
C LEU A 47 -2.64 -19.62 3.72
N GLY A 48 -1.66 -18.92 4.31
CA GLY A 48 -1.38 -18.99 5.74
C GLY A 48 -2.56 -18.56 6.59
N ALA A 49 -3.23 -17.47 6.20
CA ALA A 49 -4.43 -17.00 6.89
C ALA A 49 -5.60 -18.00 6.79
N ALA A 50 -5.82 -18.58 5.60
CA ALA A 50 -6.84 -19.61 5.40
C ALA A 50 -6.55 -20.87 6.22
N LEU A 51 -5.28 -21.28 6.28
CA LEU A 51 -4.83 -22.46 7.03
C LEU A 51 -5.09 -22.30 8.53
N VAL A 52 -4.81 -21.13 9.10
CA VAL A 52 -5.09 -20.86 10.52
C VAL A 52 -6.59 -20.94 10.81
N ILE A 53 -7.44 -20.30 10.00
CA ILE A 53 -8.89 -20.34 10.21
C ILE A 53 -9.44 -21.76 10.06
N LEU A 54 -9.04 -22.47 9.01
CA LEU A 54 -9.47 -23.83 8.76
C LEU A 54 -9.05 -24.76 9.91
N SER A 55 -7.79 -24.67 10.35
CA SER A 55 -7.28 -25.41 11.50
C SER A 55 -8.12 -25.14 12.76
N THR A 56 -8.36 -23.87 13.09
CA THR A 56 -9.20 -23.49 14.24
C THR A 56 -10.60 -24.07 14.16
N THR A 57 -11.23 -24.05 12.98
CA THR A 57 -12.58 -24.63 12.81
C THR A 57 -12.57 -26.16 12.95
N LEU A 58 -11.55 -26.85 12.43
CA LEU A 58 -11.43 -28.31 12.52
C LEU A 58 -11.13 -28.77 13.95
N LEU A 59 -10.26 -28.06 14.68
CA LEU A 59 -9.99 -28.35 16.10
C LEU A 59 -11.24 -28.17 16.96
N ALA A 60 -12.08 -27.17 16.68
CA ALA A 60 -13.31 -26.92 17.43
C ALA A 60 -14.38 -28.01 17.20
N ASN A 61 -14.39 -28.64 16.02
CA ASN A 61 -15.34 -29.70 15.68
C ASN A 61 -15.10 -31.02 16.43
N GLY A 62 -13.98 -31.18 17.15
CA GLY A 62 -13.63 -32.40 17.89
C GLY A 62 -14.44 -32.71 19.17
N GLY A 63 -15.51 -31.96 19.47
CA GLY A 63 -16.36 -32.30 20.62
C GLY A 63 -17.48 -31.32 21.01
N GLY A 64 -17.53 -30.10 20.46
CA GLY A 64 -18.53 -29.09 20.89
C GLY A 64 -19.07 -28.15 19.80
N GLY A 65 -18.67 -28.34 18.55
CA GLY A 65 -18.98 -27.40 17.46
C GLY A 65 -18.00 -26.21 17.42
N VAL A 66 -18.14 -25.37 16.39
CA VAL A 66 -17.23 -24.24 16.17
C VAL A 66 -17.39 -23.19 17.29
N ASP A 67 -16.38 -23.04 18.15
CA ASP A 67 -16.31 -21.95 19.14
C ASP A 67 -16.04 -20.60 18.42
N PRO A 68 -17.01 -19.68 18.37
CA PRO A 68 -16.82 -18.38 17.73
C PRO A 68 -15.69 -17.56 18.38
N ASN A 69 -15.41 -17.78 19.67
CA ASN A 69 -14.33 -17.09 20.37
C ASN A 69 -12.96 -17.57 19.90
N ALA A 70 -12.79 -18.86 19.62
CA ALA A 70 -11.56 -19.40 19.06
C ALA A 70 -11.27 -18.79 17.68
N VAL A 71 -12.27 -18.74 16.81
CA VAL A 71 -12.15 -18.12 15.48
C VAL A 71 -11.81 -16.63 15.60
N SER A 72 -12.50 -15.90 16.49
CA SER A 72 -12.22 -14.48 16.74
C SER A 72 -10.78 -14.24 17.22
N ARG A 73 -10.28 -15.05 18.15
CA ARG A 73 -8.88 -14.98 18.61
C ARG A 73 -7.88 -15.28 17.49
N SER A 74 -8.16 -16.26 16.64
CA SER A 74 -7.33 -16.55 15.46
C SER A 74 -7.29 -15.38 14.49
N ILE A 75 -8.42 -14.74 14.20
CA ILE A 75 -8.48 -13.54 13.35
C ILE A 75 -7.65 -12.42 13.95
N GLN A 76 -7.77 -12.15 15.25
CA GLN A 76 -6.96 -11.14 15.94
C GLN A 76 -5.46 -11.43 15.80
N GLY A 77 -5.05 -12.68 15.99
CA GLY A 77 -3.65 -13.11 15.82
C GLY A 77 -3.13 -12.92 14.40
N ILE A 78 -3.93 -13.28 13.39
CA ILE A 78 -3.58 -13.09 11.98
C ILE A 78 -3.42 -11.60 11.66
N VAL A 79 -4.39 -10.76 12.06
CA VAL A 79 -4.36 -9.31 11.81
C VAL A 79 -3.16 -8.66 12.48
N ALA A 80 -2.84 -9.05 13.72
CA ALA A 80 -1.66 -8.57 14.43
C ALA A 80 -0.35 -8.97 13.73
N GLY A 81 -0.21 -10.25 13.35
CA GLY A 81 0.97 -10.76 12.64
C GLY A 81 1.19 -10.10 11.28
N VAL A 82 0.11 -9.90 10.52
CA VAL A 82 0.16 -9.20 9.22
C VAL A 82 0.44 -7.71 9.40
N GLY A 83 -0.04 -7.09 10.49
CA GLY A 83 0.34 -5.72 10.85
C GLY A 83 1.84 -5.56 11.06
N PHE A 84 2.50 -6.54 11.71
CA PHE A 84 3.96 -6.57 11.86
C PHE A 84 4.68 -6.71 10.51
N LEU A 85 4.23 -7.61 9.62
CA LEU A 85 4.76 -7.74 8.26
C LEU A 85 4.59 -6.44 7.46
N GLY A 86 3.43 -5.79 7.56
CA GLY A 86 3.15 -4.51 6.92
C GLY A 86 4.09 -3.40 7.39
N GLY A 87 4.32 -3.29 8.70
CA GLY A 87 5.29 -2.35 9.28
C GLY A 87 6.72 -2.59 8.78
N GLY A 88 7.14 -3.84 8.64
CA GLY A 88 8.46 -4.20 8.13
C GLY A 88 8.71 -3.83 6.66
N VAL A 89 7.64 -3.71 5.85
CA VAL A 89 7.74 -3.34 4.43
C VAL A 89 7.71 -1.81 4.23
N ILE A 90 7.18 -1.06 5.19
CA ILE A 90 7.09 0.40 5.14
C ILE A 90 8.46 1.03 5.44
N LEU A 91 9.03 1.71 4.45
CA LEU A 91 10.34 2.36 4.58
C LEU A 91 10.19 3.88 4.67
N LYS A 92 10.80 4.48 5.71
CA LYS A 92 10.93 5.94 5.86
C LYS A 92 12.31 6.37 5.37
N THR A 93 12.36 7.34 4.45
CA THR A 93 13.64 7.94 4.01
C THR A 93 14.02 9.10 4.91
N SER A 94 15.26 9.14 5.37
CA SER A 94 15.78 10.16 6.28
C SER A 94 15.86 11.57 5.67
N ASP A 95 15.86 11.68 4.34
CA ASP A 95 16.08 12.93 3.60
C ASP A 95 14.79 13.56 3.02
N ARG A 96 13.70 12.79 2.88
CA ARG A 96 12.40 13.33 2.44
C ARG A 96 11.29 12.67 3.23
N SER A 97 10.32 13.46 3.66
CA SER A 97 9.07 13.05 4.34
C SER A 97 8.17 12.06 3.57
N SER A 98 8.67 11.42 2.52
CA SER A 98 7.95 10.42 1.72
C SER A 98 8.10 9.02 2.32
N VAL A 99 6.97 8.43 2.74
CA VAL A 99 6.86 7.01 3.11
C VAL A 99 6.75 6.16 1.85
N ARG A 100 7.55 5.10 1.73
CA ARG A 100 7.49 4.14 0.62
C ARG A 100 6.77 2.85 1.01
N ASN A 101 6.22 2.16 0.01
CA ASN A 101 5.57 0.84 0.12
C ASN A 101 4.27 0.77 0.96
N LEU A 102 3.65 1.90 1.27
CA LEU A 102 2.35 1.92 1.98
C LEU A 102 1.28 1.06 1.27
N MET A 103 1.22 1.16 -0.06
CA MET A 103 0.29 0.38 -0.87
C MET A 103 0.61 -1.12 -0.90
N THR A 104 1.87 -1.50 -0.75
CA THR A 104 2.27 -2.90 -0.63
C THR A 104 1.85 -3.46 0.74
N ALA A 105 2.03 -2.70 1.82
CA ALA A 105 1.54 -3.08 3.14
C ALA A 105 0.01 -3.26 3.14
N ALA A 106 -0.73 -2.34 2.51
CA ALA A 106 -2.17 -2.43 2.36
C ALA A 106 -2.61 -3.66 1.53
N SER A 107 -1.92 -3.98 0.44
CA SER A 107 -2.27 -5.16 -0.37
C SER A 107 -2.01 -6.48 0.35
N ILE A 108 -0.92 -6.57 1.12
CA ILE A 108 -0.64 -7.73 1.98
C ILE A 108 -1.76 -7.90 3.03
N TRP A 109 -2.20 -6.80 3.65
CA TRP A 109 -3.28 -6.82 4.62
C TRP A 109 -4.59 -7.33 4.03
N VAL A 110 -5.03 -6.78 2.90
CA VAL A 110 -6.28 -7.21 2.23
C VAL A 110 -6.23 -8.68 1.83
N VAL A 111 -5.08 -9.17 1.34
CA VAL A 111 -4.94 -10.57 0.93
C VAL A 111 -4.98 -11.55 2.11
N ALA A 112 -4.50 -11.14 3.29
CA ALA A 112 -4.71 -11.91 4.52
C ALA A 112 -6.20 -12.00 4.88
N CYS A 113 -6.95 -10.89 4.78
CA CYS A 113 -8.40 -10.89 4.99
C CYS A 113 -9.13 -11.81 3.99
N LEU A 114 -8.75 -11.78 2.72
CA LEU A 114 -9.29 -12.71 1.71
C LEU A 114 -9.02 -14.17 2.08
N GLY A 115 -7.82 -14.47 2.60
CA GLY A 115 -7.48 -15.80 3.11
C GLY A 115 -8.34 -16.23 4.28
N ILE A 116 -8.59 -15.33 5.24
CA ILE A 116 -9.50 -15.57 6.39
C ILE A 116 -10.90 -15.96 5.89
N VAL A 117 -11.46 -15.18 4.96
CA VAL A 117 -12.81 -15.40 4.42
C VAL A 117 -12.89 -16.73 3.65
N CYS A 118 -11.84 -17.09 2.89
CA CYS A 118 -11.76 -18.38 2.21
C CYS A 118 -11.64 -19.55 3.20
N GLY A 119 -10.78 -19.43 4.22
CA GLY A 119 -10.65 -20.44 5.28
C GLY A 119 -11.96 -20.66 6.05
N ALA A 120 -12.74 -19.60 6.25
CA ALA A 120 -14.08 -19.66 6.84
C ALA A 120 -15.15 -20.25 5.92
N GLY A 121 -14.85 -20.50 4.63
CA GLY A 121 -15.80 -21.02 3.64
C GLY A 121 -16.85 -20.00 3.18
N GLN A 122 -16.61 -18.70 3.38
CA GLN A 122 -17.57 -17.64 3.05
C GLN A 122 -17.46 -17.20 1.58
N TRP A 123 -17.87 -18.06 0.65
CA TRP A 123 -17.65 -17.89 -0.80
C TRP A 123 -18.20 -16.59 -1.40
N SER A 124 -19.44 -16.21 -1.05
CA SER A 124 -20.05 -14.98 -1.55
C SER A 124 -19.27 -13.73 -1.10
N LEU A 125 -18.80 -13.73 0.14
CA LEU A 125 -17.99 -12.63 0.69
C LEU A 125 -16.59 -12.62 0.05
N ALA A 126 -15.98 -13.78 -0.18
CA ALA A 126 -14.69 -13.90 -0.84
C ALA A 126 -14.74 -13.32 -2.27
N ALA A 127 -15.76 -13.67 -3.04
CA ALA A 127 -15.96 -13.18 -4.40
C ALA A 127 -16.17 -11.66 -4.43
N ALA A 128 -17.05 -11.13 -3.57
CA ALA A 128 -17.30 -9.69 -3.47
C ALA A 128 -16.05 -8.91 -3.05
N ALA A 129 -15.34 -9.39 -2.03
CA ALA A 129 -14.13 -8.76 -1.54
C ALA A 129 -13.01 -8.78 -2.60
N LEU A 130 -12.84 -9.88 -3.33
CA LEU A 130 -11.89 -9.98 -4.44
C LEU A 130 -12.21 -8.98 -5.56
N ALA A 131 -13.48 -8.93 -5.98
CA ALA A 131 -13.92 -8.00 -7.03
C ALA A 131 -13.62 -6.55 -6.65
N LEU A 132 -13.96 -6.14 -5.42
CA LEU A 132 -13.67 -4.79 -4.90
C LEU A 132 -12.17 -4.54 -4.79
N THR A 133 -11.40 -5.53 -4.34
CA THR A 133 -9.94 -5.44 -4.25
C THR A 133 -9.34 -5.18 -5.63
N LEU A 134 -9.69 -5.99 -6.63
CA LEU A 134 -9.19 -5.81 -8.00
C LEU A 134 -9.65 -4.47 -8.58
N LEU A 135 -10.89 -4.05 -8.32
CA LEU A 135 -11.41 -2.74 -8.73
C LEU A 135 -10.48 -1.62 -8.21
N VAL A 136 -10.23 -1.57 -6.91
CA VAL A 136 -9.36 -0.55 -6.31
C VAL A 136 -7.95 -0.63 -6.88
N LEU A 137 -7.40 -1.84 -7.04
CA LEU A 137 -6.04 -2.03 -7.56
C LEU A 137 -5.87 -1.63 -9.04
N VAL A 138 -6.92 -1.78 -9.86
CA VAL A 138 -6.90 -1.45 -11.29
C VAL A 138 -7.17 0.04 -11.50
N PHE A 139 -8.15 0.60 -10.81
CA PHE A 139 -8.57 1.99 -10.96
C PHE A 139 -7.71 3.00 -10.17
N GLY A 140 -7.01 2.58 -9.12
CA GLY A 140 -6.17 3.47 -8.31
C GLY A 140 -4.95 4.05 -9.04
N GLY A 141 -4.38 3.33 -10.00
CA GLY A 141 -3.22 3.80 -10.77
C GLY A 141 -3.54 4.95 -11.74
N PRO A 142 -4.57 4.80 -12.60
CA PRO A 142 -4.99 5.85 -13.54
C PRO A 142 -5.42 7.15 -12.85
N THR A 143 -6.11 7.07 -11.71
CA THR A 143 -6.63 8.24 -11.00
C THR A 143 -5.51 9.08 -10.36
N GLU A 144 -4.51 8.43 -9.75
CA GLU A 144 -3.32 9.14 -9.24
C GLU A 144 -2.56 9.85 -10.36
N GLY A 145 -2.47 9.23 -11.55
CA GLY A 145 -1.86 9.83 -12.73
C GLY A 145 -2.58 11.09 -13.21
N ALA A 146 -3.91 11.04 -13.27
CA ALA A 146 -4.75 12.16 -13.68
C ALA A 146 -4.65 13.35 -12.71
N ILE A 147 -4.72 13.08 -11.40
CA ILE A 147 -4.64 14.12 -10.36
C ILE A 147 -3.26 14.79 -10.37
N ARG A 148 -2.17 14.02 -10.49
CA ARG A 148 -0.81 14.58 -10.55
C ARG A 148 -0.62 15.50 -11.76
N HIS A 149 -1.19 15.14 -12.91
CA HIS A 149 -1.14 16.00 -14.10
C HIS A 149 -1.92 17.30 -13.92
N MET A 150 -3.06 17.28 -13.21
CA MET A 150 -3.83 18.50 -12.92
C MET A 150 -3.09 19.44 -11.97
N VAL A 151 -2.47 18.90 -10.92
CA VAL A 151 -1.71 19.70 -9.94
C VAL A 151 -0.45 20.30 -10.56
N LEU A 152 0.30 19.54 -11.39
CA LEU A 152 1.48 20.06 -12.09
C LEU A 152 1.13 21.13 -13.14
N ARG A 153 -0.06 21.04 -13.77
CA ARG A 153 -0.57 22.10 -14.66
C ARG A 153 -0.87 23.38 -13.89
N GLN A 154 -1.42 23.28 -12.69
CA GLN A 154 -1.73 24.44 -11.85
C GLN A 154 -0.46 25.15 -11.36
N GLN A 155 0.60 24.42 -11.03
CA GLN A 155 1.89 25.02 -10.66
C GLN A 155 2.58 25.73 -11.84
N ARG A 156 2.50 25.18 -13.05
CA ARG A 156 3.01 25.86 -14.26
C ARG A 156 2.17 27.09 -14.63
N ALA A 157 0.86 27.04 -14.45
CA ALA A 157 -0.02 28.18 -14.68
C ALA A 157 0.15 29.29 -13.61
N GLY A 158 0.43 28.93 -12.36
CA GLY A 158 0.70 29.89 -11.28
C GLY A 158 2.15 30.40 -11.20
N GLY A 159 3.12 29.64 -11.72
CA GLY A 159 4.55 29.98 -11.67
C GLY A 159 5.06 30.91 -12.78
N SER A 160 4.27 31.15 -13.83
CA SER A 160 4.66 32.04 -14.93
C SER A 160 4.58 33.54 -14.61
N GLY A 161 4.12 33.92 -13.41
CA GLY A 161 3.95 35.31 -13.01
C GLY A 161 5.09 35.93 -12.18
N GLY A 162 6.10 35.16 -11.73
CA GLY A 162 6.96 35.63 -10.62
C GLY A 162 8.48 35.53 -10.76
N VAL A 163 9.04 34.71 -11.65
CA VAL A 163 10.49 34.36 -11.55
C VAL A 163 11.36 34.99 -12.65
N GLY A 164 10.78 35.47 -13.75
CA GLY A 164 11.55 36.10 -14.84
C GLY A 164 11.80 37.61 -14.67
N GLY A 165 11.06 38.28 -13.78
CA GLY A 165 11.09 39.75 -13.66
C GLY A 165 12.12 40.26 -12.66
N THR A 166 12.32 39.56 -11.54
CA THR A 166 13.13 40.03 -10.41
C THR A 166 14.62 39.95 -10.69
N ASP A 167 15.09 38.91 -11.39
CA ASP A 167 16.52 38.74 -11.68
C ASP A 167 16.99 39.70 -12.77
N ALA A 168 16.19 39.87 -13.83
CA ALA A 168 16.50 40.79 -14.93
C ALA A 168 16.44 42.27 -14.49
N SER A 169 15.55 42.63 -13.57
CA SER A 169 15.46 43.99 -13.02
C SER A 169 16.52 44.26 -11.95
N ALA A 170 16.94 43.26 -11.17
CA ALA A 170 18.09 43.36 -10.27
C ALA A 170 19.41 43.50 -11.04
N GLU A 171 19.59 42.77 -12.13
CA GLU A 171 20.77 42.83 -12.97
C GLU A 171 20.85 44.15 -13.75
N ARG A 172 19.73 44.66 -14.27
CA ARG A 172 19.65 46.00 -14.87
C ARG A 172 20.02 47.09 -13.87
N ARG A 173 19.50 47.04 -12.63
CA ARG A 173 19.86 48.01 -11.56
C ARG A 173 21.35 47.94 -11.18
N ARG A 174 21.95 46.74 -11.19
CA ARG A 174 23.40 46.58 -10.96
C ARG A 174 24.23 47.16 -12.10
N MET A 175 23.79 46.99 -13.35
CA MET A 175 24.46 47.59 -14.51
C MET A 175 24.29 49.11 -14.54
N GLU A 176 23.14 49.63 -14.15
CA GLU A 176 22.87 51.06 -14.06
C GLU A 176 23.75 51.71 -12.99
N ARG A 177 23.84 51.14 -11.79
CA ARG A 177 24.75 51.61 -10.72
C ARG A 177 26.22 51.59 -11.12
N ARG A 178 26.63 50.64 -11.97
CA ARG A 178 27.99 50.61 -12.53
C ARG A 178 28.23 51.68 -13.60
N ARG A 179 27.20 52.09 -14.33
CA ARG A 179 27.27 53.16 -15.34
C ARG A 179 27.24 54.56 -14.72
N THR A 180 26.50 54.77 -13.64
CA THR A 180 26.42 56.09 -12.97
C THR A 180 27.61 56.41 -12.07
N GLY A 181 28.61 55.51 -11.94
CA GLY A 181 29.86 55.84 -11.25
C GLY A 181 29.66 56.20 -9.77
N GLU A 182 28.66 55.64 -9.11
CA GLU A 182 28.42 55.87 -7.68
C GLU A 182 29.45 55.05 -6.88
N HIS A 183 30.67 55.60 -6.82
CA HIS A 183 31.73 55.14 -5.95
C HIS A 183 31.31 55.46 -4.52
N ARG A 184 31.12 54.40 -3.73
CA ARG A 184 30.85 54.47 -2.30
C ARG A 184 31.89 55.39 -1.65
N THR A 185 31.48 56.59 -1.25
CA THR A 185 32.26 57.41 -0.32
C THR A 185 32.44 56.57 0.94
N ILE A 186 33.69 56.19 1.18
CA ILE A 186 34.12 55.57 2.42
C ILE A 186 34.07 56.69 3.45
N ASP A 187 33.18 56.59 4.44
CA ASP A 187 33.24 57.45 5.62
C ASP A 187 34.49 57.08 6.42
N PRO A 188 35.41 58.03 6.66
CA PRO A 188 36.55 57.81 7.53
C PRO A 188 36.17 58.27 8.94
N GLU A 189 35.49 57.42 9.72
CA GLU A 189 35.29 57.71 11.14
C GLU A 189 35.11 56.45 12.01
N GLU A 190 36.07 55.53 11.96
CA GLU A 190 36.15 54.45 12.96
C GLU A 190 37.61 54.07 13.23
N ASP A 191 38.39 55.04 13.72
CA ASP A 191 39.67 54.81 14.42
C ASP A 191 39.95 56.06 15.29
N ALA A 192 39.33 56.11 16.47
CA ALA A 192 39.70 56.96 17.60
C ALA A 192 39.29 56.31 18.92
#